data_AF-A0A5M6I460-F1
#
_entry.id   AF-A0A5M6I460-F1
#
_cell.length_a   1.000
_cell.length_b   1.000
_cell.length_c   1.000
_cell.angle_alpha   90.00
_cell.angle_beta   90.00
_cell.angle_gamma   90.00
#
_symmetry.space_group_name_H-M   'P 1'
#
loop_
_entity.id
_entity.type
_entity.pdbx_description
1 polymer ?
#
loop_
_entity_poly.entity_id
_entity_poly.type
_entity_poly.pdbx_seq_one_letter_code
_entity_poly.pdbx_strand_id
1 'polypeptide(L)'
;MTPRAVEHVRTQVANQWRTEWRLQCDQCGAMARRHWRDLSDPQIAEKNFKTQGWVIGKAVTCPACSAQKHKTPAPPGAERKRTDRMTTERKTSQKPRDLTVEERGRVRDALDVYFDAEKGFYTDGYSDQQVGRELDLPWASVAAFRDLAYGPIRSDPILEEVRAGLVAVEKTLAGLKAKAATLEQRLS
;
A
#
# COMPACT_ATOMS: atom_id res chain seq x y z
N MET A 1 16.07 -29.03 9.09
CA MET A 1 16.32 -27.60 9.36
C MET A 1 15.44 -26.79 8.42
N THR A 2 14.35 -26.22 8.92
CA THR A 2 13.39 -25.41 8.17
C THR A 2 13.99 -24.03 7.90
N PRO A 3 14.15 -23.58 6.64
CA PRO A 3 14.59 -22.22 6.39
C PRO A 3 13.44 -21.28 6.76
N ARG A 4 13.59 -20.58 7.90
CA ARG A 4 12.72 -19.47 8.29
C ARG A 4 12.99 -18.31 7.34
N ALA A 5 12.38 -18.36 6.15
CA ALA A 5 12.59 -17.37 5.09
C ALA A 5 12.04 -15.98 5.43
N VAL A 6 11.07 -15.91 6.34
CA VAL A 6 10.51 -14.66 6.84
C VAL A 6 10.65 -14.65 8.36
N GLU A 7 11.42 -13.69 8.86
CA GLU A 7 11.67 -13.52 10.28
C GLU A 7 10.67 -12.52 10.87
N HIS A 8 10.01 -12.94 11.94
CA HIS A 8 9.13 -12.10 12.74
C HIS A 8 9.96 -11.50 13.89
N VAL A 9 10.30 -10.22 13.78
CA VAL A 9 11.13 -9.51 14.77
C VAL A 9 10.28 -8.45 15.46
N ARG A 10 10.21 -8.51 16.79
CA ARG A 10 9.67 -7.40 17.58
C ARG A 10 10.79 -6.42 17.87
N THR A 11 10.71 -5.23 17.28
CA THR A 11 11.70 -4.17 17.50
C THR A 11 11.06 -3.07 18.34
N GLN A 12 11.76 -2.65 19.39
CA GLN A 12 11.33 -1.52 20.22
C GLN A 12 11.76 -0.22 19.55
N VAL A 13 10.81 0.63 19.17
CA VAL A 13 11.07 1.95 18.59
C VAL A 13 10.30 2.98 19.41
N ALA A 14 11.01 3.95 20.00
CA ALA A 14 10.42 5.04 20.80
C ALA A 14 9.45 4.54 21.91
N ASN A 15 9.87 3.53 22.67
CA ASN A 15 9.10 2.92 23.76
C ASN A 15 7.81 2.20 23.36
N GLN A 16 7.61 1.92 22.07
CA GLN A 16 6.55 1.06 21.55
C GLN A 16 7.14 -0.19 20.92
N TRP A 17 6.55 -1.35 21.21
CA TRP A 17 6.86 -2.59 20.53
C TRP A 17 6.23 -2.57 19.14
N ARG A 18 7.06 -2.61 18.09
CA ARG A 18 6.59 -2.77 16.72
C ARG A 18 6.95 -4.14 16.22
N THR A 19 5.96 -4.81 15.66
CA THR A 19 6.17 -6.03 14.91
C THR A 19 6.70 -5.69 13.53
N GLU A 20 7.80 -6.32 13.15
CA GLU A 20 8.42 -6.18 11.85
C GLU A 20 8.68 -7.55 11.25
N TRP A 21 8.30 -7.70 9.99
CA TRP A 21 8.65 -8.86 9.19
C TRP A 21 9.83 -8.52 8.30
N ARG A 22 10.86 -9.38 8.37
CA ARG A 22 12.10 -9.22 7.62
C ARG A 22 12.32 -10.43 6.74
N LEU A 23 12.86 -10.18 5.56
CA LEU A 23 13.40 -11.22 4.70
C LEU A 23 14.63 -10.69 3.98
N GLN A 24 15.54 -11.59 3.64
CA GLN A 24 16.79 -11.28 2.97
C GLN A 24 16.91 -12.14 1.71
N CYS A 25 17.42 -11.55 0.64
CA CYS A 25 17.71 -12.27 -0.59
C CYS A 25 18.98 -13.10 -0.44
N ASP A 26 18.92 -14.39 -0.75
CA ASP A 26 20.06 -15.32 -0.73
C ASP A 26 21.06 -15.09 -1.87
N GLN A 27 20.71 -14.28 -2.88
CA GLN A 27 21.56 -14.04 -4.06
C GLN A 27 22.34 -12.74 -3.97
N CYS A 28 21.71 -11.65 -3.52
CA CYS A 28 22.32 -10.33 -3.47
C CYS A 28 22.32 -9.68 -2.09
N GLY A 29 21.78 -10.36 -1.07
CA GLY A 29 21.71 -9.83 0.30
C GLY A 29 20.68 -8.72 0.51
N ALA A 30 19.90 -8.33 -0.51
CA ALA A 30 18.87 -7.30 -0.37
C ALA A 30 17.86 -7.65 0.73
N MET A 31 17.58 -6.71 1.63
CA MET A 31 16.64 -6.90 2.74
C MET A 31 15.32 -6.18 2.48
N ALA A 32 14.20 -6.85 2.69
CA ALA A 32 12.88 -6.22 2.77
C ALA A 32 12.36 -6.22 4.20
N ARG A 33 11.77 -5.09 4.58
CA ARG A 33 11.27 -4.80 5.93
C ARG A 33 9.85 -4.27 5.83
N ARG A 34 8.93 -4.84 6.60
CA ARG A 34 7.54 -4.38 6.65
C ARG A 34 6.99 -4.40 8.07
N HIS A 35 6.27 -3.33 8.39
CA HIS A 35 5.54 -3.21 9.64
C HIS A 35 4.06 -3.46 9.36
N TRP A 36 3.50 -4.47 10.01
CA TRP A 36 2.06 -4.75 9.98
C TRP A 36 1.56 -4.77 11.41
N ARG A 37 0.45 -4.06 11.67
CA ARG A 37 -0.06 -3.85 13.03
C ARG A 37 -0.62 -5.13 13.64
N ASP A 38 -1.21 -6.01 12.82
CA ASP A 38 -2.06 -7.11 13.31
C ASP A 38 -1.75 -8.50 12.71
N LEU A 39 -0.59 -8.67 12.07
CA LEU A 39 -0.29 -9.92 11.36
C LEU A 39 0.75 -10.75 12.10
N SER A 40 0.26 -11.60 13.00
CA SER A 40 1.01 -12.66 13.68
C SER A 40 1.19 -13.91 12.80
N ASP A 41 0.49 -13.99 11.66
CA ASP A 41 0.47 -15.16 10.78
C ASP A 41 1.59 -15.09 9.71
N PRO A 42 2.57 -16.02 9.74
CA PRO A 42 3.64 -16.11 8.74
C PRO A 42 3.13 -16.30 7.30
N GLN A 43 2.00 -16.97 7.09
CA GLN A 43 1.47 -17.25 5.74
C GLN A 43 0.99 -15.97 5.06
N ILE A 44 0.38 -15.06 5.83
CA ILE A 44 -0.07 -13.76 5.33
C ILE A 44 1.13 -12.87 5.03
N ALA A 45 2.18 -12.91 5.86
CA ALA A 45 3.43 -12.22 5.58
C ALA A 45 4.07 -12.70 4.27
N GLU A 46 4.18 -14.02 4.07
CA GLU A 46 4.70 -14.60 2.82
C GLU A 46 3.90 -14.19 1.59
N LYS A 47 2.56 -14.24 1.67
CA LYS A 47 1.69 -13.82 0.57
C LYS A 47 1.94 -12.36 0.18
N ASN A 48 2.09 -11.48 1.16
CA ASN A 48 2.38 -10.06 0.93
C ASN A 48 3.77 -9.80 0.33
N PHE A 49 4.77 -10.61 0.67
CA PHE A 49 6.08 -10.49 0.02
C PHE A 49 6.05 -11.08 -1.41
N LYS A 50 5.31 -12.17 -1.64
CA LYS A 50 5.08 -12.73 -2.98
C LYS A 50 4.37 -11.75 -3.92
N THR A 51 3.36 -11.00 -3.44
CA THR A 51 2.70 -9.96 -4.25
C THR A 51 3.63 -8.78 -4.60
N GLN A 52 4.72 -8.59 -3.84
CA GLN A 52 5.77 -7.61 -4.12
C GLN A 52 6.87 -8.15 -5.05
N GLY A 53 6.70 -9.36 -5.58
CA GLY A 53 7.63 -9.98 -6.53
C GLY A 53 8.76 -10.76 -5.87
N TRP A 54 8.72 -10.99 -4.56
CA TRP A 54 9.68 -11.85 -3.88
C TRP A 54 9.34 -13.32 -4.12
N VAL A 55 10.33 -14.09 -4.54
CA VAL A 55 10.20 -15.54 -4.68
C VAL A 55 10.64 -16.17 -3.37
N ILE A 56 9.69 -16.76 -2.64
CA ILE A 56 9.91 -17.42 -1.35
C ILE A 56 9.62 -18.90 -1.55
N GLY A 57 10.68 -19.71 -1.57
CA GLY A 57 10.64 -21.17 -1.78
C GLY A 57 11.82 -21.83 -1.08
N LYS A 58 12.59 -22.68 -1.77
CA LYS A 58 13.85 -23.25 -1.23
C LYS A 58 14.93 -22.18 -0.98
N ALA A 59 14.89 -21.08 -1.72
CA ALA A 59 15.72 -19.89 -1.55
C ALA A 59 14.85 -18.64 -1.70
N VAL A 60 15.19 -17.58 -0.97
CA VAL A 60 14.54 -16.28 -1.02
C VAL A 60 15.22 -15.41 -2.07
N THR A 61 14.49 -15.05 -3.13
CA THR A 61 15.01 -14.23 -4.22
C THR A 61 14.24 -12.93 -4.34
N CYS A 62 14.95 -11.80 -4.40
CA CYS A 62 14.34 -10.50 -4.59
C CYS A 62 13.80 -10.31 -6.02
N PRO A 63 12.89 -9.36 -6.24
CA PRO A 63 12.31 -9.10 -7.56
C PRO A 63 13.37 -8.79 -8.64
N ALA A 64 14.48 -8.15 -8.25
CA ALA A 64 15.56 -7.82 -9.18
C ALA A 64 16.33 -9.08 -9.63
N CYS A 65 16.69 -9.96 -8.68
CA CYS A 65 17.42 -11.18 -8.98
C CYS A 65 16.53 -12.23 -9.66
N SER A 66 15.23 -12.28 -9.36
CA SER A 66 14.29 -13.19 -10.03
C SER A 66 14.06 -12.77 -11.48
N ALA A 67 13.93 -11.47 -11.76
CA ALA A 67 13.81 -10.95 -13.12
C ALA A 67 15.08 -11.17 -13.98
N GLN A 68 16.26 -11.20 -13.36
CA GLN A 68 17.52 -11.47 -14.07
C GLN A 68 17.66 -12.93 -14.53
N LYS A 69 17.13 -13.90 -13.78
CA LYS A 69 17.21 -15.34 -14.13
C LYS A 69 16.40 -15.73 -15.38
N HIS A 70 15.44 -14.90 -15.81
CA HIS A 70 14.64 -15.16 -17.01
C HIS A 70 15.19 -14.52 -18.29
N LYS A 71 16.34 -13.85 -18.25
CA LYS A 71 17.05 -13.41 -19.46
C LYS A 71 17.93 -14.55 -20.00
N THR A 72 17.31 -15.60 -20.53
CA THR A 72 18.04 -16.45 -21.49
C THR A 72 18.19 -15.62 -22.78
N PRO A 73 19.39 -15.45 -23.35
CA PRO A 73 19.51 -14.84 -24.67
C PRO A 73 18.85 -15.77 -25.69
N ALA A 74 17.84 -15.26 -26.40
CA ALA A 74 17.16 -16.02 -27.45
C ALA A 74 18.11 -16.24 -28.65
N PRO A 75 18.12 -17.43 -29.28
CA PRO A 75 18.86 -17.65 -30.52
C PRO A 75 18.24 -16.83 -31.67
N PRO A 76 19.05 -16.31 -32.62
CA PRO A 76 18.56 -15.51 -33.73
C PRO A 76 17.90 -16.42 -34.76
N GLY A 77 16.65 -16.13 -35.14
CA GLY A 77 16.04 -16.74 -36.33
C GLY A 77 14.71 -17.48 -36.17
N ALA A 78 13.92 -17.23 -35.13
CA ALA A 78 12.53 -17.71 -35.09
C ALA A 78 11.55 -16.55 -35.19
N GLU A 79 11.10 -16.27 -36.41
CA GLU A 79 9.95 -15.43 -36.70
C GLU A 79 8.70 -16.07 -36.10
N ARG A 80 8.33 -15.62 -34.90
CA ARG A 80 7.12 -16.07 -34.21
C ARG A 80 6.07 -14.99 -34.33
N LYS A 81 5.02 -15.32 -35.08
CA LYS A 81 3.75 -14.60 -35.17
C LYS A 81 3.34 -14.10 -33.79
N ARG A 82 3.20 -12.78 -33.68
CA ARG A 82 2.59 -12.11 -32.52
C ARG A 82 1.17 -12.63 -32.37
N THR A 83 0.96 -13.55 -31.44
CA THR A 83 -0.31 -13.60 -30.72
C THR A 83 -0.14 -12.64 -29.55
N ASP A 84 -0.93 -11.58 -29.58
CA ASP A 84 -1.08 -10.58 -28.53
C ASP A 84 -1.32 -11.27 -27.18
N ARG A 85 -0.23 -11.53 -26.46
CA ARG A 85 -0.27 -11.89 -25.05
C ARG A 85 -0.41 -10.58 -24.31
N MET A 86 -1.67 -10.23 -24.06
CA MET A 86 -2.14 -9.10 -23.29
C MET A 86 -1.33 -8.99 -21.99
N THR A 87 -0.32 -8.14 -22.02
CA THR A 87 0.40 -7.66 -20.85
C THR A 87 -0.66 -6.90 -20.05
N THR A 88 -1.09 -7.44 -18.92
CA THR A 88 -1.81 -6.65 -17.91
C THR A 88 -0.82 -5.66 -17.32
N GLU A 89 -0.55 -4.62 -18.12
CA GLU A 89 0.06 -3.38 -17.68
C GLU A 89 -0.77 -2.88 -16.51
N ARG A 90 -0.14 -2.84 -15.34
CA ARG A 90 -0.57 -1.92 -14.29
C ARG A 90 -0.56 -0.51 -14.91
N LYS A 91 -1.73 -0.06 -15.38
CA LYS A 91 -2.00 1.34 -15.67
C LYS A 91 -2.07 2.13 -14.36
N THR A 92 -0.91 2.24 -13.71
CA THR A 92 -0.64 3.34 -12.79
C THR A 92 -0.47 4.59 -13.62
N SER A 93 -1.26 5.62 -13.28
CA SER A 93 -1.29 6.96 -13.88
C SER A 93 -1.92 7.04 -15.27
N GLN A 94 -3.25 7.14 -15.32
CA GLN A 94 -3.93 7.68 -16.50
C GLN A 94 -4.60 8.99 -16.10
N LYS A 95 -4.16 10.06 -16.77
CA LYS A 95 -4.89 11.34 -16.91
C LYS A 95 -6.40 11.05 -16.96
N PRO A 96 -7.26 11.82 -16.26
CA PRO A 96 -8.71 11.60 -16.32
C PRO A 96 -9.13 11.47 -17.78
N ARG A 97 -9.62 10.28 -18.14
CA ARG A 97 -10.27 10.06 -19.42
C ARG A 97 -11.77 10.19 -19.22
N ASP A 98 -12.46 10.65 -20.24
CA ASP A 98 -13.91 10.64 -20.22
C ASP A 98 -14.41 9.20 -20.18
N LEU A 99 -15.29 8.93 -19.22
CA LEU A 99 -15.97 7.65 -19.08
C LEU A 99 -17.08 7.57 -20.13
N THR A 100 -17.17 6.43 -20.82
CA THR A 100 -18.32 6.14 -21.70
C THR A 100 -19.62 6.09 -20.88
N VAL A 101 -20.77 6.10 -21.55
CA VAL A 101 -22.08 6.05 -20.87
C VAL A 101 -22.22 4.77 -20.02
N GLU A 102 -21.81 3.62 -20.58
CA GLU A 102 -21.85 2.33 -19.89
C GLU A 102 -20.89 2.27 -18.69
N GLU A 103 -19.68 2.84 -18.84
CA GLU A 103 -18.71 2.94 -17.73
C GLU A 103 -19.22 3.84 -16.62
N ARG A 104 -19.89 4.96 -16.94
CA ARG A 104 -20.54 5.81 -15.95
C ARG A 104 -21.66 5.09 -15.20
N GLY A 105 -22.41 4.22 -15.89
CA GLY A 105 -23.40 3.34 -15.25
C GLY A 105 -22.74 2.44 -14.20
N ARG A 106 -21.69 1.70 -14.59
CA ARG A 106 -20.96 0.82 -13.67
C ARG A 106 -20.34 1.54 -12.47
N VAL A 107 -19.79 2.74 -12.70
CA VAL A 107 -19.24 3.56 -11.61
C VAL A 107 -20.35 4.05 -10.69
N ARG A 108 -21.51 4.46 -11.23
CA ARG A 108 -22.69 4.85 -10.43
C ARG A 108 -23.15 3.70 -9.53
N ASP A 109 -23.33 2.51 -10.10
CA ASP A 109 -23.78 1.33 -9.35
C ASP A 109 -22.81 1.01 -8.20
N ALA A 110 -21.50 1.15 -8.42
CA ALA A 110 -20.48 0.96 -7.37
C ALA A 110 -20.54 2.06 -6.30
N LEU A 111 -20.70 3.33 -6.70
CA LEU A 111 -20.79 4.45 -5.76
C LEU A 111 -22.08 4.41 -4.94
N ASP A 112 -23.20 3.97 -5.51
CA ASP A 112 -24.47 3.82 -4.77
C ASP A 112 -24.38 2.78 -3.64
N VAL A 113 -23.48 1.79 -3.77
CA VAL A 113 -23.26 0.77 -2.74
C VAL A 113 -22.21 1.21 -1.72
N TYR A 114 -21.11 1.81 -2.18
CA TYR A 114 -19.92 2.01 -1.34
C TYR A 114 -19.65 3.46 -0.95
N PHE A 115 -20.37 4.45 -1.51
CA PHE A 115 -20.17 5.86 -1.20
C PHE A 115 -21.40 6.46 -0.52
N ASP A 116 -21.23 6.84 0.74
CA ASP A 116 -22.25 7.55 1.49
C ASP A 116 -22.18 9.03 1.13
N ALA A 117 -23.07 9.48 0.24
CA ALA A 117 -23.12 10.87 -0.24
C ALA A 117 -23.48 11.88 0.87
N GLU A 118 -24.26 11.44 1.87
CA GLU A 118 -24.68 12.29 2.98
C GLU A 118 -23.48 12.60 3.88
N LYS A 119 -22.69 11.56 4.21
CA LYS A 119 -21.49 11.70 5.03
C LYS A 119 -20.26 12.15 4.24
N GLY A 120 -20.26 11.92 2.92
CA GLY A 120 -19.19 12.31 2.00
C GLY A 120 -17.96 11.40 2.07
N PHE A 121 -18.09 10.13 2.42
CA PHE A 121 -16.96 9.19 2.44
C PHE A 121 -17.35 7.77 2.05
N TYR A 122 -16.35 6.96 1.73
CA TYR A 122 -16.54 5.55 1.38
C TYR A 122 -16.77 4.67 2.61
N THR A 123 -17.73 3.76 2.52
CA THR A 123 -17.94 2.71 3.51
C THR A 123 -16.97 1.54 3.28
N ASP A 124 -16.84 0.65 4.28
CA ASP A 124 -16.11 -0.62 4.18
C ASP A 124 -14.64 -0.54 3.71
N GLY A 125 -14.01 0.62 3.91
CA GLY A 125 -12.63 0.87 3.48
C GLY A 125 -12.46 0.92 1.96
N TYR A 126 -13.53 1.21 1.22
CA TYR A 126 -13.47 1.49 -0.21
C TYR A 126 -12.81 2.83 -0.52
N SER A 127 -12.44 3.01 -1.79
CA SER A 127 -11.83 4.22 -2.33
C SER A 127 -11.99 4.27 -3.84
N ASP A 128 -11.77 5.43 -4.44
CA ASP A 128 -11.71 5.58 -5.91
C ASP A 128 -10.72 4.60 -6.56
N GLN A 129 -9.64 4.26 -5.86
CA GLN A 129 -8.62 3.33 -6.33
C GLN A 129 -9.14 1.89 -6.37
N GLN A 130 -9.92 1.47 -5.37
CA GLN A 130 -10.54 0.14 -5.36
C GLN A 130 -11.61 0.04 -6.43
N VAL A 131 -12.52 1.02 -6.54
CA VAL A 131 -13.55 1.06 -7.57
C VAL A 131 -12.93 1.04 -8.97
N GLY A 132 -11.91 1.88 -9.22
CA GLY A 132 -11.19 1.91 -10.49
C GLY A 132 -10.51 0.57 -10.80
N ARG A 133 -9.91 -0.08 -9.80
CA ARG A 133 -9.29 -1.40 -9.99
C ARG A 133 -10.31 -2.47 -10.35
N GLU A 134 -11.47 -2.48 -9.71
CA GLU A 134 -12.51 -3.49 -9.94
C GLU A 134 -13.19 -3.34 -11.29
N LEU A 135 -13.38 -2.09 -11.74
CA LEU A 135 -14.02 -1.80 -13.02
C LEU A 135 -13.04 -1.71 -14.20
N ASP A 136 -11.75 -1.88 -13.94
CA ASP A 136 -10.63 -1.65 -14.87
C ASP A 136 -10.65 -0.23 -15.48
N LEU A 137 -10.90 0.76 -14.62
CA LEU A 137 -10.99 2.17 -14.96
C LEU A 137 -9.88 2.99 -14.27
N PRO A 138 -9.45 4.10 -14.88
CA PRO A 138 -8.59 5.06 -14.18
C PRO A 138 -9.29 5.58 -12.92
N TRP A 139 -8.68 5.38 -11.76
CA TRP A 139 -9.20 5.89 -10.48
C TRP A 139 -9.45 7.41 -10.51
N ALA A 140 -8.66 8.16 -11.28
CA ALA A 140 -8.83 9.60 -11.45
C ALA A 140 -10.13 9.96 -12.18
N SER A 141 -10.58 9.11 -13.12
CA SER A 141 -11.89 9.26 -13.78
C SER A 141 -13.04 8.90 -12.85
N VAL A 142 -12.84 7.92 -11.96
CA VAL A 142 -13.80 7.57 -10.90
C VAL A 142 -13.97 8.73 -9.92
N ALA A 143 -12.85 9.30 -9.45
CA ALA A 143 -12.85 10.46 -8.57
C ALA A 143 -13.55 11.68 -9.20
N ALA A 144 -13.24 11.99 -10.46
CA ALA A 144 -13.88 13.09 -11.18
C ALA A 144 -15.39 12.87 -11.36
N PHE A 145 -15.81 11.63 -11.64
CA PHE A 145 -17.23 11.30 -11.76
C PHE A 145 -17.95 11.37 -10.41
N ARG A 146 -17.32 10.86 -9.34
CA ARG A 146 -17.87 10.96 -7.99
C ARG A 146 -18.02 12.41 -7.56
N ASP A 147 -16.99 13.23 -7.73
CA ASP A 147 -17.05 14.64 -7.35
C ASP A 147 -18.18 15.38 -8.07
N LEU A 148 -18.44 15.02 -9.34
CA LEU A 148 -19.53 15.58 -10.14
C LEU A 148 -20.92 15.09 -9.71
N ALA A 149 -21.07 13.81 -9.37
CA ALA A 149 -22.37 13.17 -9.14
C ALA A 149 -22.79 13.07 -7.66
N TYR A 150 -21.82 12.91 -6.75
CA TYR A 150 -22.03 12.67 -5.30
C TYR A 150 -21.33 13.72 -4.43
N GLY A 151 -20.35 14.43 -4.98
CA GLY A 151 -19.59 15.47 -4.28
C GLY A 151 -18.21 15.01 -3.79
N PRO A 152 -17.42 15.96 -3.25
CA PRO A 152 -16.05 15.70 -2.81
C PRO A 152 -16.02 14.84 -1.54
N ILE A 153 -14.92 14.09 -1.34
CA ILE A 153 -14.68 13.41 -0.06
C ILE A 153 -14.59 14.45 1.05
N ARG A 154 -15.42 14.29 2.07
CA ARG A 154 -15.31 15.03 3.33
C ARG A 154 -14.37 14.26 4.26
N SER A 155 -13.53 14.99 4.98
CA SER A 155 -12.77 14.41 6.08
C SER A 155 -13.73 13.97 7.18
N ASP A 156 -13.62 12.71 7.62
CA ASP A 156 -14.39 12.20 8.76
C ASP A 156 -14.10 13.09 10.00
N PRO A 157 -15.13 13.64 10.67
CA PRO A 157 -14.95 14.46 11.87
C PRO A 157 -14.09 13.80 12.96
N ILE A 158 -14.18 12.47 13.12
CA ILE A 158 -13.40 11.70 14.10
C ILE A 158 -11.93 11.70 13.71
N LEU A 159 -11.61 11.57 12.42
CA LEU A 159 -10.23 11.62 11.93
C LEU A 159 -9.61 13.00 12.14
N GLU A 160 -10.38 14.07 11.94
CA GLU A 160 -9.92 15.43 12.22
C GLU A 160 -9.72 15.68 13.71
N GLU A 161 -10.62 15.18 14.56
CA GLU A 161 -10.47 15.23 16.02
C GLU A 161 -9.21 14.48 16.48
N VAL A 162 -8.97 13.28 15.95
CA VAL A 162 -7.76 12.50 16.25
C VAL A 162 -6.51 13.23 15.79
N ARG A 163 -6.51 13.85 14.60
CA ARG A 163 -5.39 14.66 14.11
C ARG A 163 -5.14 15.86 15.02
N ALA A 164 -6.18 16.57 15.42
CA ALA A 164 -6.08 17.68 16.35
C ALA A 164 -5.51 17.22 17.71
N GLY A 165 -5.95 16.06 18.20
CA GLY A 165 -5.44 15.43 19.41
C GLY A 165 -3.95 15.08 19.31
N LEU A 166 -3.49 14.53 18.18
CA LEU A 166 -2.07 14.22 17.96
C LEU A 166 -1.21 15.49 18.01
N VAL A 167 -1.65 16.57 17.34
CA VAL A 167 -0.95 17.87 17.38
C VAL A 167 -0.87 18.42 18.81
N ALA A 168 -1.95 18.30 19.58
CA ALA A 168 -1.98 18.74 20.98
C ALA A 168 -1.02 17.92 21.87
N VAL A 169 -0.94 16.59 21.66
CA VAL A 169 0.00 15.71 22.36
C VAL A 169 1.45 16.05 21.99
N GLU A 170 1.75 16.26 20.72
CA GLU A 170 3.09 16.66 20.26
C GLU A 170 3.53 17.98 20.89
N LYS A 171 2.64 18.97 20.96
CA LYS A 171 2.90 20.26 21.63
C LYS A 171 3.16 20.08 23.12
N THR A 172 2.36 19.25 23.79
CA THR A 172 2.54 18.94 25.21
C THR A 172 3.88 18.26 25.46
N LEU A 173 4.23 17.29 24.63
CA LEU A 173 5.50 16.57 24.72
C LEU A 173 6.69 17.50 24.51
N ALA A 174 6.62 18.39 23.52
CA ALA A 174 7.66 19.39 23.29
C ALA A 174 7.83 20.32 24.52
N GLY A 175 6.72 20.78 25.10
CA GLY A 175 6.74 21.59 26.31
C GLY A 175 7.33 20.87 27.53
N LEU A 176 6.99 19.59 27.73
CA LEU A 176 7.56 18.78 28.81
C LEU A 176 9.06 18.53 28.61
N LYS A 177 9.50 18.26 27.38
CA LYS A 177 10.93 18.13 27.06
C LYS A 177 11.70 19.41 27.36
N ALA A 178 11.16 20.57 27.01
CA ALA A 178 11.79 21.86 27.31
C ALA A 178 11.93 22.08 28.83
N LYS A 179 10.88 21.78 29.61
CA LYS A 179 10.91 21.87 31.08
C LYS A 179 11.93 20.91 31.70
N ALA A 180 12.00 19.67 31.22
CA ALA A 180 12.98 18.69 31.67
C ALA A 180 14.41 19.19 31.44
N ALA A 181 14.72 19.69 30.24
CA ALA A 181 16.03 20.24 29.92
C ALA A 181 16.42 21.42 30.83
N THR A 182 15.48 22.32 31.14
CA THR A 182 15.72 23.43 32.08
C THR A 182 15.98 22.94 33.50
N LEU A 183 15.31 21.88 33.97
CA LEU A 183 15.53 21.33 35.30
C LEU A 183 16.88 20.61 35.39
N GLU A 184 17.28 19.87 34.36
CA GLU A 184 18.60 19.22 34.29
C GLU A 184 19.73 20.26 34.37
N GLN A 185 19.60 21.39 33.68
CA GLN A 185 20.57 22.51 33.76
C GLN A 185 20.64 23.19 35.13
N ARG A 186 19.57 23.12 35.94
CA ARG A 186 19.55 23.71 37.29
C ARG A 186 20.10 22.78 38.36
N LEU A 187 20.18 21.49 38.07
CA LEU A 187 20.67 20.44 38.97
C LEU A 187 22.14 20.07 38.68
N SER A 188 22.71 20.57 37.60
CA SER A 188 24.14 20.47 37.26
C SER A 188 24.90 21.70 37.74
#